data_AF-A2F1J6-F1
#
_entry.id   AF-A2F1J6-F1
#
_cell.length_a   1.000
_cell.length_b   1.000
_cell.length_c   1.000
_cell.angle_alpha   90.00
_cell.angle_beta   90.00
_cell.angle_gamma   90.00
#
_symmetry.space_group_name_H-M   'P 1'
#
loop_
_entity.id
_entity.type
_entity.pdbx_description
1 polymer ?
#
loop_
_entity_poly.entity_id
_entity_poly.type
_entity_poly.pdbx_seq_one_letter_code
_entity_poly.pdbx_strand_id
1 'polypeptide(L)'
;MEIQKLISRLNAFKQDDICTITIGNISFKCPIHNAVCLSSKVFEAFSTDNTMQAFPFDYKEDCSSVLEDINNFFIHGDIINKKELKILKQLFYISKELGIDELCKICSTELKTIPLTVENALSEFEFHLPIEEADIACKFIIQNISKFKENDLILFFQKFGYDVTENILFNEKNNQNGGLVCDLLIKLCNNDLSFIRLFQNLDLRAVPFEKVEAFKEFFEKIMTQQKDPIFSVLWSCFYPRLTIEPNSNGSCYNKRFKQPTKVQGWGPGSTNPGWGYVKPNQGSGPGSTNNGWNNH
;
A
#
# COMPACT_ATOMS: atom_id res chain seq x y z
N MET A 1 -20.93 13.42 19.54
CA MET A 1 -20.22 12.19 19.95
C MET A 1 -18.74 12.47 20.26
N GLU A 2 -18.01 13.25 19.44
CA GLU A 2 -16.62 13.67 19.74
C GLU A 2 -16.51 14.55 21.00
N ILE A 3 -17.41 15.52 21.20
CA ILE A 3 -17.43 16.40 22.39
C ILE A 3 -17.61 15.61 23.70
N GLN A 4 -18.44 14.57 23.72
CA GLN A 4 -18.62 13.73 24.91
C GLN A 4 -17.38 12.88 25.23
N LYS A 5 -16.63 12.41 24.21
CA LYS A 5 -15.32 11.76 24.41
C LYS A 5 -14.31 12.75 25.00
N LEU A 6 -14.21 13.96 24.44
CA LEU A 6 -13.31 15.00 24.94
C LEU A 6 -13.65 15.38 26.39
N ILE A 7 -14.93 15.59 26.71
CA ILE A 7 -15.40 15.89 28.06
C ILE A 7 -15.13 14.72 29.01
N SER A 8 -15.30 13.46 28.58
CA SER A 8 -14.97 12.29 29.40
C SER A 8 -13.47 12.18 29.71
N ARG A 9 -12.60 12.57 28.76
CA ARG A 9 -11.15 12.63 28.96
C ARG A 9 -10.75 13.75 29.92
N LEU A 10 -11.32 14.94 29.74
CA LEU A 10 -11.09 16.09 30.64
C LEU A 10 -11.53 15.81 32.07
N ASN A 11 -12.69 15.16 32.25
CA ASN A 11 -13.23 14.84 33.58
C ASN A 11 -12.43 13.77 34.35
N ALA A 12 -11.50 13.07 33.69
CA ALA A 12 -10.63 12.08 34.34
C ALA A 12 -9.43 12.72 35.08
N PHE A 13 -9.17 14.03 34.90
CA PHE A 13 -7.98 14.70 35.45
C PHE A 13 -8.25 15.55 36.68
N LYS A 14 -7.24 15.60 37.57
CA LYS A 14 -7.29 16.33 38.84
C LYS A 14 -6.14 17.33 39.10
N GLN A 15 -5.14 17.51 38.20
CA GLN A 15 -3.98 18.37 38.50
C GLN A 15 -3.19 18.88 37.26
N ASP A 16 -2.46 19.98 37.44
CA ASP A 16 -1.55 20.66 36.48
C ASP A 16 -0.19 19.94 36.30
N ASP A 17 -0.21 18.61 36.12
CA ASP A 17 1.02 17.84 35.95
C ASP A 17 1.61 17.96 34.53
N ILE A 18 2.95 17.91 34.45
CA ILE A 18 3.71 17.96 33.19
C ILE A 18 4.18 16.55 32.86
N CYS A 19 3.86 16.08 31.66
CA CYS A 19 4.39 14.83 31.12
C CYS A 19 5.50 15.08 30.07
N THR A 20 6.26 14.04 29.77
CA THR A 20 7.27 14.01 28.72
C THR A 20 6.79 13.09 27.60
N ILE A 21 6.73 13.60 26.37
CA ILE A 21 6.49 12.79 25.16
C ILE A 21 7.82 12.62 24.46
N THR A 22 8.18 11.37 24.15
CA THR A 22 9.41 11.02 23.43
C THR A 22 9.04 10.41 22.09
N ILE A 23 9.55 10.98 21.00
CA ILE A 23 9.32 10.52 19.63
C ILE A 23 10.68 10.19 19.02
N GLY A 24 10.95 8.90 18.83
CA GLY A 24 12.30 8.44 18.50
C GLY A 24 13.32 8.88 19.56
N ASN A 25 14.29 9.69 19.17
CA ASN A 25 15.36 10.17 20.07
C ASN A 25 15.10 11.56 20.66
N ILE A 26 13.95 12.17 20.37
CA ILE A 26 13.66 13.56 20.74
C ILE A 26 12.52 13.60 21.75
N SER A 27 12.62 14.46 22.75
CA SER A 27 11.62 14.58 23.81
C SER A 27 11.19 16.03 24.01
N PHE A 28 9.91 16.23 24.32
CA PHE A 28 9.37 17.53 24.73
C PHE A 28 8.42 17.37 25.92
N LYS A 29 8.18 18.46 26.63
CA LYS A 29 7.32 18.50 27.82
C LYS A 29 6.04 19.25 27.53
N CYS A 30 4.91 18.71 27.96
CA CYS A 30 3.61 19.37 27.85
C CYS A 30 2.69 19.01 29.02
N PRO A 31 1.63 19.79 29.29
CA PRO A 31 0.66 19.46 30.31
C PRO A 31 -0.01 18.11 30.01
N ILE A 32 -0.08 17.23 31.01
CA ILE A 32 -0.59 15.86 30.83
C ILE A 32 -2.05 15.84 30.36
N HIS A 33 -2.87 16.79 30.81
CA HIS A 33 -4.26 16.88 30.41
C HIS A 33 -4.39 17.17 28.90
N ASN A 34 -3.53 18.03 28.33
CA ASN A 34 -3.50 18.27 26.89
C ASN A 34 -3.05 17.01 26.14
N ALA A 35 -1.97 16.37 26.63
CA ALA A 35 -1.45 15.15 26.03
C ALA A 35 -2.53 14.06 25.93
N VAL A 36 -3.26 13.86 27.01
CA VAL A 36 -4.30 12.84 27.12
C VAL A 36 -5.58 13.20 26.35
N CYS A 37 -5.92 14.49 26.25
CA CYS A 37 -7.06 14.91 25.46
C CYS A 37 -6.81 14.74 23.96
N LEU A 38 -5.63 15.16 23.49
CA LEU A 38 -5.28 15.23 22.08
C LEU A 38 -4.77 13.90 21.51
N SER A 39 -4.04 13.11 22.28
CA SER A 39 -3.50 11.81 21.84
C SER A 39 -4.31 10.66 22.41
N SER A 40 -4.94 9.89 21.51
CA SER A 40 -5.61 8.64 21.88
C SER A 40 -4.67 7.62 22.49
N LYS A 41 -3.42 7.50 21.99
CA LYS A 41 -2.42 6.57 22.54
C LYS A 41 -1.92 6.98 23.92
N VAL A 42 -1.71 8.27 24.17
CA VAL A 42 -1.38 8.76 25.52
C VAL A 42 -2.54 8.48 26.47
N PHE A 43 -3.80 8.72 26.05
CA PHE A 43 -4.97 8.38 26.85
C PHE A 43 -5.06 6.89 27.20
N GLU A 44 -4.81 6.00 26.23
CA GLU A 44 -4.82 4.55 26.46
C GLU A 44 -3.74 4.13 27.47
N ALA A 45 -2.52 4.65 27.32
CA ALA A 45 -1.42 4.39 28.25
C ALA A 45 -1.74 4.91 29.66
N PHE A 46 -2.19 6.17 29.77
CA PHE A 46 -2.55 6.79 31.04
C PHE A 46 -3.76 6.12 31.72
N SER A 47 -4.73 5.64 30.94
CA SER A 47 -5.88 4.90 31.49
C SER A 47 -5.47 3.56 32.09
N THR A 48 -4.36 3.00 31.62
CA THR A 48 -3.78 1.75 32.14
C THR A 48 -2.93 2.00 33.37
N ASP A 49 -2.13 3.07 33.36
CA ASP A 49 -1.31 3.52 34.49
C ASP A 49 -1.45 5.04 34.66
N ASN A 50 -2.26 5.44 35.65
CA ASN A 50 -2.55 6.85 35.95
C ASN A 50 -1.37 7.59 36.60
N THR A 51 -0.25 6.92 36.85
CA THR A 51 0.99 7.52 37.37
C THR A 51 2.03 7.77 36.28
N MET A 52 1.76 7.32 35.05
CA MET A 52 2.67 7.46 33.92
C MET A 52 2.85 8.92 33.51
N GLN A 53 4.11 9.38 33.52
CA GLN A 53 4.49 10.76 33.17
C GLN A 53 5.43 10.83 31.96
N ALA A 54 5.82 9.69 31.38
CA ALA A 54 6.70 9.60 30.23
C ALA A 54 6.11 8.66 29.19
N PHE A 55 5.90 9.15 27.96
CA PHE A 55 5.23 8.42 26.88
C PHE A 55 6.18 8.27 25.68
N PRO A 56 6.82 7.10 25.52
CA PRO A 56 7.71 6.83 24.39
C PRO A 56 6.94 6.33 23.15
N PHE A 57 7.31 6.86 21.99
CA PHE A 57 6.80 6.48 20.69
C PHE A 57 7.97 6.19 19.74
N ASP A 58 7.98 5.00 19.16
CA ASP A 58 9.02 4.58 18.25
C ASP A 58 8.83 5.24 16.87
N TYR A 59 9.72 6.17 16.53
CA TYR A 59 9.76 6.79 15.20
C TYR A 59 11.18 6.72 14.65
N LYS A 60 11.33 6.12 13.46
CA LYS A 60 12.65 5.77 12.90
C LYS A 60 13.33 6.92 12.15
N GLU A 61 12.58 7.92 11.72
CA GLU A 61 13.11 9.04 10.94
C GLU A 61 13.42 10.23 11.85
N ASP A 62 14.32 11.11 11.40
CA ASP A 62 14.62 12.35 12.11
C ASP A 62 13.40 13.28 12.11
N CYS A 63 12.81 13.52 13.28
CA CYS A 63 11.63 14.35 13.47
C CYS A 63 11.94 15.79 13.93
N SER A 64 13.21 16.20 13.92
CA SER A 64 13.63 17.53 14.40
C SER A 64 12.88 18.67 13.70
N SER A 65 12.56 18.52 12.42
CA SER A 65 11.89 19.55 11.60
C SER A 65 10.41 19.79 11.93
N VAL A 66 9.75 18.90 12.67
CA VAL A 66 8.31 19.00 13.00
C VAL A 66 8.04 18.99 14.50
N LEU A 67 9.08 18.81 15.33
CA LEU A 67 8.93 18.71 16.78
C LEU A 67 8.30 19.97 17.37
N GLU A 68 8.78 21.15 16.95
CA GLU A 68 8.27 22.42 17.45
C GLU A 68 6.78 22.58 17.12
N ASP A 69 6.35 22.14 15.94
CA ASP A 69 4.95 22.17 15.53
C ASP A 69 4.08 21.23 16.35
N ILE A 70 4.56 20.02 16.61
CA ILE A 70 3.86 19.05 17.45
C ILE A 70 3.74 19.59 18.87
N ASN A 71 4.84 20.11 19.44
CA ASN A 71 4.84 20.68 20.77
C ASN A 71 3.89 21.88 20.86
N ASN A 72 3.94 22.80 19.89
CA ASN A 72 3.03 23.93 19.80
C ASN A 72 1.58 23.48 19.67
N PHE A 73 1.30 22.40 18.94
CA PHE A 73 -0.05 21.83 18.89
C PHE A 73 -0.51 21.33 20.26
N PHE A 74 0.34 20.63 21.01
CA PHE A 74 0.00 20.18 22.38
C PHE A 74 -0.18 21.33 23.37
N ILE A 75 0.54 22.44 23.22
CA ILE A 75 0.47 23.57 24.15
C ILE A 75 -0.64 24.55 23.78
N HIS A 76 -0.78 24.87 22.50
CA HIS A 76 -1.61 25.96 22.01
C HIS A 76 -2.82 25.50 21.17
N GLY A 77 -2.84 24.25 20.70
CA GLY A 77 -3.89 23.73 19.83
C GLY A 77 -3.81 24.24 18.38
N ASP A 78 -2.77 24.99 18.03
CA ASP A 78 -2.60 25.64 16.73
C ASP A 78 -1.43 25.07 15.95
N ILE A 79 -1.56 25.08 14.63
CA ILE A 79 -0.47 24.76 13.69
C ILE A 79 -0.38 25.83 12.63
N ILE A 80 0.85 26.17 12.28
CA ILE A 80 1.15 27.10 11.21
C ILE A 80 0.79 26.45 9.88
N ASN A 81 -0.37 26.82 9.34
CA ASN A 81 -0.83 26.43 8.01
C ASN A 81 0.08 27.05 6.94
N LYS A 82 0.47 26.26 5.94
CA LYS A 82 1.54 26.49 4.93
C LYS A 82 2.91 25.98 5.35
N LYS A 83 3.04 24.66 5.32
CA LYS A 83 4.32 23.96 5.44
C LYS A 83 4.73 23.36 4.11
N GLU A 84 6.03 23.14 3.94
CA GLU A 84 6.55 22.37 2.81
C GLU A 84 5.97 20.96 2.82
N LEU A 85 5.78 20.36 1.63
CA LEU A 85 5.19 19.04 1.48
C LEU A 85 5.86 17.97 2.36
N LYS A 86 7.19 18.00 2.43
CA LYS A 86 7.98 17.07 3.25
C LYS A 86 7.61 17.19 4.75
N ILE A 87 7.52 18.41 5.25
CA ILE A 87 7.17 18.71 6.65
C ILE A 87 5.73 18.26 6.92
N LEU A 88 4.81 18.54 6.00
CA LEU A 88 3.40 18.17 6.14
C LEU A 88 3.17 16.65 6.17
N LYS A 89 3.88 15.89 5.32
CA LYS A 89 3.84 14.42 5.35
C LYS A 89 4.41 13.86 6.65
N GLN A 90 5.54 14.40 7.09
CA GLN A 90 6.17 13.97 8.34
C GLN A 90 5.26 14.26 9.54
N LEU A 91 4.64 15.43 9.58
CA LEU A 91 3.67 15.81 10.59
C LEU A 91 2.48 14.84 10.60
N PHE A 92 1.95 14.50 9.42
CA PHE A 92 0.88 13.51 9.30
C PHE A 92 1.25 12.15 9.91
N TYR A 93 2.42 11.61 9.56
CA TYR A 93 2.86 10.29 10.05
C TYR A 93 3.09 10.27 11.56
N ILE A 94 3.75 11.29 12.09
CA ILE A 94 3.98 11.37 13.54
C ILE A 94 2.64 11.54 14.28
N SER A 95 1.71 12.31 13.72
CA SER A 95 0.38 12.48 14.32
C SER A 95 -0.41 11.18 14.35
N LYS A 96 -0.29 10.36 13.29
CA LYS A 96 -0.86 9.02 13.26
C LYS A 96 -0.19 8.11 14.31
N GLU A 97 1.12 8.21 14.45
CA GLU A 97 1.88 7.45 15.45
C GLU A 97 1.53 7.87 16.88
N LEU A 98 1.22 9.13 17.11
CA LEU A 98 0.73 9.64 18.39
C LEU A 98 -0.78 9.40 18.57
N GLY A 99 -1.52 9.05 17.52
CA GLY A 99 -2.98 8.92 17.56
C GLY A 99 -3.70 10.27 17.79
N ILE A 100 -3.24 11.33 17.13
CA ILE A 100 -3.82 12.68 17.16
C ILE A 100 -4.68 12.87 15.90
N ASP A 101 -5.97 12.54 16.02
CA ASP A 101 -6.89 12.50 14.88
C ASP A 101 -7.12 13.88 14.25
N GLU A 102 -7.23 14.92 15.06
CA GLU A 102 -7.43 16.31 14.60
C GLU A 102 -6.28 16.76 13.69
N LEU A 103 -5.05 16.42 14.08
CA LEU A 103 -3.88 16.78 13.31
C LEU A 103 -3.75 15.95 12.03
N CYS A 104 -4.08 14.66 12.10
CA CYS A 104 -4.21 13.85 10.89
C CYS A 104 -5.24 14.46 9.91
N LYS A 105 -6.39 14.93 10.39
CA LYS A 105 -7.43 15.57 9.55
C LYS A 105 -6.93 16.87 8.91
N ILE A 106 -6.24 17.74 9.67
CA ILE A 106 -5.65 18.99 9.15
C ILE A 106 -4.63 18.68 8.05
N CYS A 107 -3.64 17.82 8.34
CA CYS A 107 -2.60 17.49 7.38
C CYS A 107 -3.17 16.83 6.12
N SER A 108 -4.12 15.90 6.29
CA SER A 108 -4.78 15.22 5.15
C SER A 108 -5.52 16.22 4.25
N THR A 109 -6.16 17.23 4.83
CA THR A 109 -6.91 18.23 4.07
C THR A 109 -5.98 19.06 3.19
N GLU A 110 -4.84 19.49 3.73
CA GLU A 110 -3.83 20.21 2.94
C GLU A 110 -3.20 19.30 1.87
N LEU A 111 -2.84 18.05 2.21
CA LEU A 111 -2.21 17.11 1.28
C LEU A 111 -3.10 16.73 0.09
N LYS A 112 -4.42 16.70 0.28
CA LYS A 112 -5.39 16.47 -0.81
C LYS A 112 -5.41 17.58 -1.86
N THR A 113 -4.95 18.77 -1.54
CA THR A 113 -4.91 19.88 -2.50
C THR A 113 -3.77 19.74 -3.51
N ILE A 114 -2.85 18.80 -3.28
CA ILE A 114 -1.68 18.60 -4.12
C ILE A 114 -2.08 17.87 -5.40
N PRO A 115 -1.82 18.45 -6.58
CA PRO A 115 -2.14 17.80 -7.83
C PRO A 115 -1.24 16.58 -8.04
N LEU A 116 -1.85 15.49 -8.49
CA LEU A 116 -1.13 14.30 -8.95
C LEU A 116 -0.49 14.58 -10.31
N THR A 117 0.78 14.21 -10.43
CA THR A 117 1.59 14.27 -11.64
C THR A 117 2.26 12.91 -11.86
N VAL A 118 2.84 12.69 -13.04
CA VAL A 118 3.55 11.43 -13.34
C VAL A 118 4.78 11.26 -12.45
N GLU A 119 5.38 12.37 -12.01
CA GLU A 119 6.56 12.39 -11.16
C GLU A 119 6.27 12.03 -9.69
N ASN A 120 5.06 12.32 -9.20
CA ASN A 120 4.71 12.10 -7.79
C ASN A 120 3.71 10.96 -7.56
N ALA A 121 2.93 10.52 -8.56
CA ALA A 121 1.80 9.63 -8.30
C ALA A 121 2.16 8.29 -7.65
N LEU A 122 3.33 7.71 -7.96
CA LEU A 122 3.78 6.46 -7.34
C LEU A 122 4.15 6.65 -5.86
N SER A 123 4.76 7.78 -5.49
CA SER A 123 5.09 8.08 -4.09
C SER A 123 3.89 8.60 -3.30
N GLU A 124 2.96 9.31 -3.97
CA GLU A 124 1.69 9.69 -3.36
C GLU A 124 0.80 8.48 -3.09
N PHE A 125 0.81 7.44 -3.94
CA PHE A 125 0.08 6.20 -3.64
C PHE A 125 0.49 5.62 -2.29
N GLU A 126 1.79 5.55 -2.00
CA GLU A 126 2.29 5.08 -0.71
C GLU A 126 1.77 5.93 0.45
N PHE A 127 1.78 7.25 0.28
CA PHE A 127 1.31 8.19 1.27
C PHE A 127 -0.21 8.08 1.51
N HIS A 128 -0.97 7.83 0.45
CA HIS A 128 -2.43 7.75 0.51
C HIS A 128 -2.97 6.43 1.08
N LEU A 129 -2.15 5.38 1.19
CA LEU A 129 -2.54 4.12 1.84
C LEU A 129 -3.01 4.34 3.29
N PRO A 130 -2.24 5.02 4.17
CA PRO A 130 -2.64 5.38 5.53
C PRO A 130 -3.94 6.17 5.70
N ILE A 131 -4.42 6.88 4.68
CA ILE A 131 -5.59 7.78 4.73
C ILE A 131 -6.77 7.30 3.89
N GLU A 132 -6.75 6.04 3.46
CA GLU A 132 -7.82 5.41 2.67
C GLU A 132 -8.13 6.13 1.33
N GLU A 133 -7.13 6.81 0.75
CA GLU A 133 -7.28 7.53 -0.53
C GLU A 133 -6.37 7.02 -1.64
N ALA A 134 -5.74 5.86 -1.44
CA ALA A 134 -4.87 5.23 -2.44
C ALA A 134 -5.58 5.03 -3.79
N ASP A 135 -6.91 4.93 -3.79
CA ASP A 135 -7.76 4.86 -4.98
C ASP A 135 -7.58 6.03 -5.95
N ILE A 136 -7.33 7.25 -5.44
CA ILE A 136 -7.16 8.44 -6.29
C ILE A 136 -5.85 8.33 -7.07
N ALA A 137 -4.75 8.03 -6.35
CA ALA A 137 -3.45 7.78 -6.97
C ALA A 137 -3.49 6.58 -7.92
N CYS A 138 -4.15 5.48 -7.52
CA CYS A 138 -4.33 4.29 -8.35
C CYS A 138 -5.04 4.63 -9.68
N LYS A 139 -6.16 5.36 -9.62
CA LYS A 139 -6.90 5.82 -10.82
C LYS A 139 -6.03 6.70 -11.72
N PHE A 140 -5.20 7.55 -11.14
CA PHE A 140 -4.27 8.40 -11.90
C PHE A 140 -3.19 7.57 -12.60
N ILE A 141 -2.58 6.61 -11.88
CA ILE A 141 -1.57 5.69 -12.42
C ILE A 141 -2.15 4.91 -13.58
N ILE A 142 -3.34 4.31 -13.42
CA ILE A 142 -4.04 3.57 -14.48
C ILE A 142 -4.21 4.43 -15.73
N GLN A 143 -4.65 5.67 -15.59
CA GLN A 143 -4.91 6.57 -16.72
C GLN A 143 -3.64 7.03 -17.45
N ASN A 144 -2.49 6.96 -16.79
CA ASN A 144 -1.23 7.50 -17.30
C ASN A 144 -0.12 6.45 -17.35
N ILE A 145 -0.44 5.16 -17.29
CA ILE A 145 0.54 4.08 -17.09
C ILE A 145 1.68 4.12 -18.12
N SER A 146 1.38 4.46 -19.37
CA SER A 146 2.34 4.55 -20.47
C SER A 146 3.29 5.75 -20.38
N LYS A 147 3.04 6.70 -19.48
CA LYS A 147 3.89 7.88 -19.26
C LYS A 147 4.93 7.66 -18.16
N PHE A 148 4.74 6.66 -17.30
CA PHE A 148 5.70 6.36 -16.26
C PHE A 148 6.92 5.64 -16.85
N LYS A 149 8.08 5.85 -16.23
CA LYS A 149 9.26 5.06 -16.55
C LYS A 149 9.03 3.63 -16.10
N GLU A 150 9.38 2.70 -16.96
CA GLU A 150 9.14 1.28 -16.73
C GLU A 150 9.83 0.75 -15.45
N ASN A 151 11.08 1.16 -15.19
CA ASN A 151 11.80 0.76 -13.98
C ASN A 151 11.10 1.25 -12.70
N ASP A 152 10.52 2.45 -12.72
CA ASP A 152 9.81 3.01 -11.56
C ASP A 152 8.53 2.21 -11.28
N LEU A 153 7.82 1.80 -12.34
CA LEU A 153 6.66 0.91 -12.23
C LEU A 153 7.03 -0.47 -11.68
N ILE A 154 8.14 -1.05 -12.14
CA ILE A 154 8.61 -2.36 -11.67
C ILE A 154 8.89 -2.31 -10.16
N LEU A 155 9.65 -1.31 -9.70
CA LEU A 155 9.94 -1.13 -8.28
C LEU A 155 8.67 -0.91 -7.46
N PHE A 156 7.73 -0.13 -7.99
CA PHE A 156 6.43 0.12 -7.36
C PHE A 156 5.63 -1.17 -7.19
N PHE A 157 5.46 -1.96 -8.25
CA PHE A 157 4.70 -3.21 -8.20
C PHE A 157 5.34 -4.27 -7.30
N GLN A 158 6.66 -4.34 -7.27
CA GLN A 158 7.38 -5.21 -6.32
C GLN A 158 7.14 -4.81 -4.87
N LYS A 159 7.12 -3.50 -4.59
CA LYS A 159 6.90 -2.98 -3.24
C LYS A 159 5.47 -3.26 -2.73
N PHE A 160 4.46 -3.08 -3.57
CA PHE A 160 3.05 -3.20 -3.17
C PHE A 160 2.41 -4.56 -3.47
N GLY A 161 3.12 -5.42 -4.20
CA GLY A 161 2.77 -6.83 -4.38
C GLY A 161 1.69 -7.11 -5.41
N TYR A 162 1.21 -8.36 -5.39
CA TYR A 162 0.35 -8.95 -6.41
C TYR A 162 -0.97 -8.19 -6.60
N ASP A 163 -1.71 -7.92 -5.53
CA ASP A 163 -3.08 -7.37 -5.62
C ASP A 163 -3.11 -5.96 -6.24
N VAL A 164 -2.17 -5.09 -5.84
CA VAL A 164 -2.04 -3.74 -6.41
C VAL A 164 -1.64 -3.83 -7.88
N THR A 165 -0.74 -4.75 -8.20
CA THR A 165 -0.27 -4.98 -9.57
C THR A 165 -1.41 -5.48 -10.46
N GLU A 166 -2.21 -6.43 -9.98
CA GLU A 166 -3.37 -6.97 -10.70
C GLU A 166 -4.39 -5.86 -11.00
N ASN A 167 -4.76 -5.08 -9.97
CA ASN A 167 -5.75 -4.02 -10.09
C ASN A 167 -5.33 -2.94 -11.10
N ILE A 168 -4.04 -2.56 -11.09
CA ILE A 168 -3.53 -1.52 -12.00
C ILE A 168 -3.37 -2.08 -13.42
N LEU A 169 -2.66 -3.20 -13.60
CA LEU A 169 -2.28 -3.68 -14.93
C LEU A 169 -3.47 -4.19 -15.74
N PHE A 170 -4.45 -4.84 -15.10
CA PHE A 170 -5.60 -5.44 -15.77
C PHE A 170 -6.87 -4.59 -15.67
N ASN A 171 -6.73 -3.32 -15.30
CA ASN A 171 -7.83 -2.38 -15.44
C ASN A 171 -8.24 -2.26 -16.93
N GLU A 172 -9.54 -2.17 -17.22
CA GLU A 172 -10.05 -2.12 -18.59
C GLU A 172 -9.43 -0.98 -19.42
N LYS A 173 -9.05 0.14 -18.78
CA LYS A 173 -8.36 1.26 -19.44
C LYS A 173 -6.99 0.88 -19.99
N ASN A 174 -6.34 -0.12 -19.42
CA ASN A 174 -5.02 -0.60 -19.82
C ASN A 174 -5.04 -1.67 -20.90
N ASN A 175 -6.22 -2.11 -21.34
CA ASN A 175 -6.33 -3.03 -22.47
C ASN A 175 -5.63 -2.47 -23.73
N GLN A 176 -5.72 -1.16 -23.99
CA GLN A 176 -5.02 -0.53 -25.13
C GLN A 176 -3.48 -0.54 -25.00
N ASN A 177 -2.96 -0.77 -23.79
CA ASN A 177 -1.55 -0.84 -23.48
C ASN A 177 -1.05 -2.29 -23.36
N GLY A 178 -1.71 -3.27 -23.99
CA GLY A 178 -1.42 -4.70 -23.82
C GLY A 178 0.04 -5.09 -24.05
N GLY A 179 0.73 -4.45 -25.00
CA GLY A 179 2.18 -4.65 -25.20
C GLY A 179 3.02 -4.21 -24.00
N LEU A 180 2.77 -3.01 -23.47
CA LEU A 180 3.44 -2.49 -22.27
C LEU A 180 3.15 -3.38 -21.05
N VAL A 181 1.90 -3.80 -20.85
CA VAL A 181 1.51 -4.68 -19.75
C VAL A 181 2.25 -6.02 -19.86
N CYS A 182 2.36 -6.60 -21.06
CA CYS A 182 3.11 -7.83 -21.29
C CYS A 182 4.60 -7.67 -20.91
N ASP A 183 5.25 -6.60 -21.38
CA ASP A 183 6.65 -6.32 -21.08
C ASP A 183 6.90 -6.15 -19.58
N LEU A 184 6.04 -5.39 -18.90
CA LEU A 184 6.10 -5.20 -17.45
C LEU A 184 5.97 -6.53 -16.70
N LEU A 185 5.03 -7.38 -17.09
CA LEU A 185 4.84 -8.70 -16.46
C LEU A 185 6.05 -9.60 -16.63
N ILE A 186 6.64 -9.66 -17.84
CA ILE A 186 7.87 -10.44 -18.08
C ILE A 186 8.99 -9.95 -17.16
N LYS A 187 9.17 -8.63 -17.05
CA LYS A 187 10.22 -8.04 -16.20
C LYS A 187 9.96 -8.27 -14.71
N LEU A 188 8.72 -8.14 -14.26
CA LEU A 188 8.32 -8.47 -12.89
C LEU A 188 8.60 -9.94 -12.58
N CYS A 189 8.23 -10.86 -13.48
CA CYS A 189 8.42 -12.30 -13.28
C CYS A 189 9.88 -12.74 -13.33
N ASN A 190 10.75 -12.02 -14.07
CA ASN A 190 12.20 -12.26 -14.01
C ASN A 190 12.78 -11.98 -12.61
N ASN A 191 12.19 -11.05 -11.87
CA ASN A 191 12.63 -10.71 -10.52
C ASN A 191 11.92 -11.54 -9.44
N ASP A 192 10.62 -11.78 -9.60
CA ASP A 192 9.81 -12.57 -8.68
C ASP A 192 8.74 -13.38 -9.43
N LEU A 193 8.89 -14.71 -9.41
CA LEU A 193 7.99 -15.64 -10.09
C LEU A 193 6.56 -15.66 -9.50
N SER A 194 6.31 -15.05 -8.33
CA SER A 194 4.98 -14.95 -7.74
C SER A 194 3.98 -14.25 -8.69
N PHE A 195 4.46 -13.31 -9.51
CA PHE A 195 3.66 -12.56 -10.48
C PHE A 195 3.25 -13.37 -11.71
N ILE A 196 3.77 -14.58 -11.93
CA ILE A 196 3.49 -15.34 -13.17
C ILE A 196 2.01 -15.66 -13.35
N ARG A 197 1.24 -15.75 -12.26
CA ARG A 197 -0.21 -15.95 -12.31
C ARG A 197 -0.95 -14.73 -12.87
N LEU A 198 -0.34 -13.57 -12.99
CA LEU A 198 -1.00 -12.41 -13.59
C LEU A 198 -1.17 -12.55 -15.10
N PHE A 199 -0.33 -13.34 -15.78
CA PHE A 199 -0.52 -13.63 -17.21
C PHE A 199 -1.89 -14.24 -17.52
N GLN A 200 -2.57 -14.81 -16.52
CA GLN A 200 -3.93 -15.31 -16.66
C GLN A 200 -4.95 -14.27 -17.12
N ASN A 201 -4.74 -13.04 -16.67
CA ASN A 201 -5.66 -11.95 -16.85
C ASN A 201 -5.38 -11.13 -18.12
N LEU A 202 -4.32 -11.46 -18.86
CA LEU A 202 -3.91 -10.72 -20.04
C LEU A 202 -4.91 -10.90 -21.19
N ASP A 203 -5.44 -9.78 -21.70
CA ASP A 203 -6.24 -9.76 -22.93
C ASP A 203 -5.32 -9.79 -24.15
N LEU A 204 -5.00 -11.01 -24.60
CA LEU A 204 -4.12 -11.26 -25.74
C LEU A 204 -4.55 -10.59 -27.06
N ARG A 205 -5.82 -10.16 -27.19
CA ARG A 205 -6.31 -9.45 -28.39
C ARG A 205 -5.65 -8.09 -28.56
N ALA A 206 -5.23 -7.48 -27.45
CA ALA A 206 -4.63 -6.16 -27.43
C ALA A 206 -3.09 -6.21 -27.29
N VAL A 207 -2.51 -7.41 -27.37
CA VAL A 207 -1.07 -7.64 -27.28
C VAL A 207 -0.49 -7.84 -28.69
N PRO A 208 0.53 -7.06 -29.10
CA PRO A 208 1.22 -7.27 -30.37
C PRO A 208 1.84 -8.67 -30.46
N PHE A 209 1.84 -9.27 -31.66
CA PHE A 209 2.33 -10.63 -31.87
C PHE A 209 3.78 -10.84 -31.37
N GLU A 210 4.68 -9.90 -31.65
CA GLU A 210 6.07 -9.93 -31.18
C GLU A 210 6.20 -10.06 -29.65
N LYS A 211 5.26 -9.47 -28.90
CA LYS A 211 5.23 -9.55 -27.43
C LYS A 211 4.67 -10.87 -26.93
N VAL A 212 3.75 -11.48 -27.70
CA VAL A 212 3.25 -12.84 -27.44
C VAL A 212 4.37 -13.85 -27.62
N GLU A 213 5.19 -13.72 -28.67
CA GLU A 213 6.35 -14.61 -28.88
C GLU A 213 7.41 -14.45 -27.79
N ALA A 214 7.75 -13.21 -27.42
CA ALA A 214 8.67 -12.96 -26.30
C ALA A 214 8.20 -13.61 -24.99
N PHE A 215 6.88 -13.60 -24.73
CA PHE A 215 6.30 -14.29 -23.58
C PHE A 215 6.43 -15.81 -23.68
N LYS A 216 6.22 -16.41 -24.86
CA LYS A 216 6.40 -17.84 -25.06
C LYS A 216 7.83 -18.27 -24.74
N GLU A 217 8.81 -17.57 -25.30
CA GLU A 217 10.24 -17.83 -25.05
C GLU A 217 10.58 -17.71 -23.56
N PHE A 218 10.06 -16.68 -22.89
CA PHE A 218 10.23 -16.50 -21.45
C PHE A 218 9.66 -17.68 -20.64
N PHE A 219 8.45 -18.13 -20.97
CA PHE A 219 7.80 -19.21 -20.23
C PHE A 219 8.49 -20.56 -20.47
N GLU A 220 8.91 -20.85 -21.71
CA GLU A 220 9.69 -22.05 -22.03
C GLU A 220 11.02 -22.08 -21.25
N LYS A 221 11.68 -20.93 -21.11
CA LYS A 221 12.87 -20.78 -20.26
C LYS A 221 12.56 -21.06 -18.79
N ILE A 222 11.44 -20.56 -18.25
CA ILE A 222 11.05 -20.87 -16.87
C ILE A 222 10.79 -22.37 -16.72
N MET A 223 10.03 -22.99 -17.62
CA MET A 223 9.68 -24.41 -17.56
C MET A 223 10.90 -25.34 -17.60
N THR A 224 11.94 -24.95 -18.34
CA THR A 224 13.20 -25.71 -18.38
C THR A 224 14.02 -25.56 -17.11
N GLN A 225 13.96 -24.38 -16.46
CA GLN A 225 14.73 -24.07 -15.25
C GLN A 225 14.02 -24.50 -13.95
N GLN A 226 12.70 -24.37 -13.90
CA GLN A 226 11.85 -24.56 -12.73
C GLN A 226 10.95 -25.78 -12.97
N LYS A 227 11.25 -26.90 -12.31
CA LYS A 227 10.44 -28.12 -12.36
C LYS A 227 9.26 -28.10 -11.39
N ASP A 228 8.60 -26.95 -11.24
CA ASP A 228 7.40 -26.84 -10.41
C ASP A 228 6.17 -27.30 -11.22
N PRO A 229 5.43 -28.32 -10.74
CA PRO A 229 4.20 -28.78 -11.39
C PRO A 229 3.17 -27.66 -11.62
N ILE A 230 3.13 -26.64 -10.74
CA ILE A 230 2.22 -25.50 -10.87
C ILE A 230 2.49 -24.74 -12.17
N PHE A 231 3.75 -24.52 -12.55
CA PHE A 231 4.08 -23.84 -13.81
C PHE A 231 3.69 -24.69 -15.02
N SER A 232 3.82 -26.02 -14.94
CA SER A 232 3.34 -26.93 -15.99
C SER A 232 1.83 -26.85 -16.19
N VAL A 233 1.07 -26.84 -15.09
CA VAL A 233 -0.39 -26.70 -15.13
C VAL A 233 -0.76 -25.33 -15.71
N LEU A 234 -0.14 -24.25 -15.23
CA LEU A 234 -0.33 -22.91 -15.78
C LEU A 234 -0.08 -22.93 -17.30
N TRP A 235 1.06 -23.44 -17.75
CA TRP A 235 1.37 -23.53 -19.18
C TRP A 235 0.34 -24.30 -19.97
N SER A 236 -0.12 -25.44 -19.48
CA SER A 236 -1.14 -26.23 -20.18
C SER A 236 -2.46 -25.48 -20.36
N CYS A 237 -2.79 -24.56 -19.45
CA CYS A 237 -3.94 -23.68 -19.55
C CYS A 237 -3.68 -22.46 -20.47
N PHE A 238 -2.45 -21.93 -20.47
CA PHE A 238 -2.08 -20.74 -21.22
C PHE A 238 -1.71 -20.99 -22.67
N TYR A 239 -0.93 -22.04 -22.92
CA TYR A 239 -0.38 -22.34 -24.23
C TYR A 239 -1.44 -22.41 -25.35
N PRO A 240 -2.62 -23.04 -25.14
CA PRO A 240 -3.69 -23.00 -26.14
C PRO A 240 -4.22 -21.60 -26.44
N ARG A 241 -4.11 -20.66 -25.49
CA ARG A 241 -4.46 -19.24 -25.71
C ARG A 241 -3.41 -18.52 -26.55
N LEU A 242 -2.16 -18.99 -26.55
CA LEU A 242 -1.01 -18.40 -27.24
C LEU A 242 -0.76 -19.03 -28.62
N THR A 243 -1.33 -20.19 -28.92
CA THR A 243 -1.41 -20.74 -30.28
C THR A 243 -2.42 -19.92 -31.08
N ILE A 244 -1.95 -18.75 -31.52
CA ILE A 244 -2.74 -17.76 -32.20
C ILE A 244 -2.25 -17.69 -33.65
N GLU A 245 -3.14 -17.88 -34.60
CA GLU A 245 -2.85 -17.60 -36.01
C GLU A 245 -2.90 -16.08 -36.22
N PRO A 246 -1.93 -15.49 -36.94
CA PRO A 246 -1.96 -14.07 -37.27
C PRO A 246 -3.20 -13.76 -38.11
N ASN A 247 -4.04 -12.79 -37.69
CA ASN A 247 -5.08 -12.28 -38.57
C ASN A 247 -4.49 -11.23 -39.54
N SER A 248 -5.21 -10.93 -40.62
CA SER A 248 -4.81 -9.99 -41.68
C SER A 248 -4.54 -8.55 -41.21
N ASN A 249 -4.86 -8.21 -39.97
CA ASN A 249 -4.67 -6.90 -39.36
C ASN A 249 -3.55 -6.89 -38.30
N GLY A 250 -2.77 -7.97 -38.17
CA GLY A 250 -1.67 -8.07 -37.20
C GLY A 250 -2.11 -8.31 -35.74
N SER A 251 -3.40 -8.55 -35.49
CA SER A 251 -3.91 -8.88 -34.15
C SER A 251 -4.09 -10.39 -33.97
N CYS A 252 -3.93 -10.82 -32.72
CA CYS A 252 -3.90 -12.22 -32.34
C CYS A 252 -5.30 -12.66 -31.82
N TYR A 253 -5.98 -13.63 -32.47
CA TYR A 253 -7.19 -14.25 -31.91
C TYR A 253 -7.25 -15.78 -32.10
N ASN A 254 -7.58 -16.53 -31.04
CA ASN A 254 -7.97 -17.94 -31.12
C ASN A 254 -9.51 -18.06 -31.04
N LYS A 255 -10.15 -18.45 -32.15
CA LYS A 255 -11.62 -18.59 -32.29
C LYS A 255 -12.28 -19.59 -31.33
N ARG A 256 -11.52 -20.48 -30.69
CA ARG A 256 -12.07 -21.60 -29.91
C ARG A 256 -12.08 -21.40 -28.39
N PHE A 257 -11.47 -20.34 -27.88
CA PHE A 257 -11.41 -20.09 -26.44
C PHE A 257 -12.31 -18.93 -26.03
N LYS A 258 -13.33 -19.22 -25.21
CA LYS A 258 -14.07 -18.20 -24.47
C LYS A 258 -13.14 -17.65 -23.39
N GLN A 259 -12.75 -16.37 -23.54
CA GLN A 259 -12.02 -15.63 -22.52
C GLN A 259 -12.85 -15.54 -21.23
N PRO A 260 -12.22 -15.44 -20.03
CA PRO A 260 -12.94 -15.19 -18.80
C PRO A 260 -13.81 -13.95 -18.98
N THR A 261 -15.12 -14.15 -18.92
CA THR A 261 -16.09 -13.09 -19.13
C THR A 261 -16.28 -12.41 -17.79
N LYS A 262 -15.66 -11.23 -17.63
CA LYS A 262 -15.74 -10.37 -16.44
C LYS A 262 -15.29 -11.07 -15.14
N VAL A 263 -14.11 -10.71 -14.64
CA VAL A 263 -13.98 -10.62 -13.18
C VAL A 263 -15.00 -9.56 -12.79
N GLN A 264 -16.02 -9.92 -12.00
CA GLN A 264 -16.92 -8.93 -11.44
C GLN A 264 -16.05 -7.91 -10.71
N GLY A 265 -15.90 -6.72 -11.32
CA GLY A 265 -15.32 -5.58 -10.64
C GLY A 265 -16.05 -5.43 -9.31
N TRP A 266 -15.26 -5.27 -8.26
CA TRP A 266 -15.73 -4.87 -6.95
C TRP A 266 -16.59 -3.62 -7.14
N GLY A 267 -17.91 -3.82 -7.12
CA GLY A 267 -18.88 -2.77 -7.35
C GLY A 267 -18.88 -1.79 -6.19
N PRO A 268 -19.29 -0.53 -6.41
CA PRO A 268 -19.43 0.47 -5.36
C PRO A 268 -20.54 0.01 -4.40
N GLY A 269 -20.15 -0.67 -3.32
CA GLY A 269 -21.08 -1.30 -2.37
C GLY A 269 -20.52 -2.51 -1.62
N SER A 270 -19.36 -3.08 -2.00
CA SER A 270 -18.69 -4.09 -1.16
C SER A 270 -18.02 -3.41 0.02
N THR A 271 -18.46 -3.76 1.24
CA THR A 271 -17.80 -3.38 2.49
C THR A 271 -16.30 -3.66 2.40
N ASN A 272 -15.53 -2.60 2.57
CA ASN A 272 -14.09 -2.53 2.77
C ASN A 272 -13.55 -3.84 3.38
N PRO A 273 -12.85 -4.72 2.62
CA PRO A 273 -12.03 -5.73 3.27
C PRO A 273 -10.88 -4.94 3.86
N GLY A 274 -10.95 -4.70 5.17
CA GLY A 274 -9.94 -3.93 5.89
C GLY A 274 -8.56 -4.31 5.39
N TRP A 275 -7.79 -3.32 4.98
CA TRP A 275 -6.37 -3.41 4.66
C TRP A 275 -5.65 -3.89 5.93
N GLY A 276 -5.77 -5.19 6.19
CA GLY A 276 -5.27 -5.85 7.36
C GLY A 276 -3.76 -5.89 7.25
N TYR A 277 -3.11 -5.15 8.15
CA TYR A 277 -1.72 -5.31 8.57
C TYR A 277 -0.98 -6.50 7.93
N VAL A 278 -0.24 -6.22 6.86
CA VAL A 278 0.82 -7.12 6.40
C VAL A 278 1.96 -6.98 7.41
N LYS A 279 2.03 -7.87 8.40
CA LYS A 279 3.21 -7.97 9.28
C LYS A 279 4.42 -8.39 8.44
N PRO A 280 5.62 -7.82 8.67
CA PRO A 280 6.82 -8.27 7.99
C PRO A 280 7.13 -9.70 8.39
N ASN A 281 7.45 -10.50 7.38
CA ASN A 281 7.89 -11.88 7.44
C ASN A 281 8.99 -12.06 8.52
N GLN A 282 8.66 -12.70 9.65
CA GLN A 282 9.69 -13.13 10.60
C GLN A 282 10.27 -14.46 10.13
N GLY A 283 11.58 -14.45 9.89
CA GLY A 283 12.34 -15.57 9.37
C GLY A 283 12.20 -16.84 10.22
N SER A 284 11.93 -17.95 9.53
CA SER A 284 11.97 -19.29 10.09
C SER A 284 13.43 -19.67 10.41
N GLY A 285 13.77 -19.67 11.69
CA GLY A 285 14.89 -20.42 12.27
C GLY A 285 14.42 -21.76 12.84
N PRO A 286 15.30 -22.77 12.98
CA PRO A 286 14.94 -24.17 12.75
C PRO A 286 14.60 -24.97 14.02
N GLY A 287 13.81 -26.03 13.82
CA GLY A 287 13.93 -27.27 14.59
C GLY A 287 12.89 -27.46 15.71
N SER A 288 12.01 -28.44 15.52
CA SER A 288 11.72 -29.48 16.52
C SER A 288 10.64 -30.43 15.95
N THR A 289 11.08 -31.57 15.45
CA THR A 289 10.22 -32.75 15.28
C THR A 289 9.77 -33.23 16.64
N ASN A 290 8.47 -33.37 16.87
CA ASN A 290 7.99 -34.24 17.93
C ASN A 290 6.83 -35.11 17.42
N ASN A 291 7.13 -36.41 17.39
CA ASN A 291 6.20 -37.50 17.14
C ASN A 291 5.17 -37.59 18.27
N GLY A 292 3.93 -37.91 17.91
CA GLY A 292 2.89 -38.19 18.89
C GLY A 292 1.65 -38.78 18.23
N TRP A 293 1.76 -40.03 17.78
CA TRP A 293 0.60 -40.90 17.59
C TRP A 293 -0.17 -41.01 18.91
N ASN A 294 -1.50 -40.94 18.86
CA ASN A 294 -2.33 -41.66 19.82
C ASN A 294 -3.65 -42.07 19.18
N ASN A 295 -3.84 -43.39 19.21
CA ASN A 295 -5.10 -44.08 19.00
C ASN A 295 -6.10 -43.70 20.10
N HIS A 296 -7.35 -43.46 19.70
CA HIS A 296 -8.54 -44.11 20.26
C HIS A 296 -9.71 -43.96 19.29
#